data_AF-A0AB33SZG1-F1
#
_entry.id   AF-A0AB33SZG1-F1
#
_cell.length_a   1.000
_cell.length_b   1.000
_cell.length_c   1.000
_cell.angle_alpha   90.00
_cell.angle_beta   90.00
_cell.angle_gamma   90.00
#
_symmetry.space_group_name_H-M   'P 1'
#
loop_
_entity.id
_entity.type
_entity.pdbx_description
1 polymer ?
#
loop_
_entity_poly.entity_id
_entity_poly.type
_entity_poly.pdbx_seq_one_letter_code
_entity_poly.pdbx_strand_id
1 'polypeptide(L)'
;MDAPTNADRDRRAADLRERAELVREHGWSGYVNIWSSGEVLGVRAVLGEPGALDAACSIWAPTLWGAGAADADARTGYQSTREWFATVMSRNAEESIDLTRPSGWPPIDPADGWAKLLTDLRDDLERIDPHLVVRQVKQKGGQLSVWAEASVPELADAVHTRITEAEQQSARTCELCGQPGTIRQRPDGWYQSLCARHAEAASETEGQS
;
A
#
# COMPACT_ATOMS: atom_id res chain seq x y z
N MET A 1 19.96 -3.74 -27.66
CA MET A 1 19.82 -3.09 -26.35
C MET A 1 18.68 -3.81 -25.68
N ASP A 2 18.94 -4.50 -24.57
CA ASP A 2 17.92 -5.27 -23.88
C ASP A 2 16.88 -4.33 -23.25
N ALA A 3 15.65 -4.81 -23.11
CA ALA A 3 14.58 -4.01 -22.52
C ALA A 3 14.91 -3.70 -21.04
N PRO A 4 14.61 -2.48 -20.55
CA PRO A 4 14.84 -2.12 -19.15
C PRO A 4 14.14 -3.09 -18.18
N THR A 5 14.89 -3.56 -17.19
CA THR A 5 14.40 -4.52 -16.19
C THR A 5 13.66 -3.83 -15.04
N ASN A 6 12.98 -4.61 -14.19
CA ASN A 6 12.39 -4.06 -12.94
C ASN A 6 13.46 -3.42 -12.05
N ALA A 7 14.62 -4.06 -11.90
CA ALA A 7 15.73 -3.52 -11.10
C ALA A 7 16.25 -2.17 -11.63
N ASP A 8 16.20 -1.94 -12.95
CA ASP A 8 16.55 -0.64 -13.53
C ASP A 8 15.52 0.44 -13.19
N ARG A 9 14.23 0.09 -13.14
CA ARG A 9 13.15 0.98 -12.71
C ARG A 9 13.28 1.32 -11.22
N ASP A 10 13.61 0.35 -10.38
CA ASP A 10 13.78 0.55 -8.94
C ASP A 10 14.97 1.48 -8.63
N ARG A 11 16.11 1.27 -9.32
CA ARG A 11 17.29 2.13 -9.19
C ARG A 11 16.98 3.59 -9.56
N ARG A 12 16.18 3.80 -10.60
CA ARG A 12 15.74 5.13 -11.04
C ARG A 12 14.76 5.77 -10.07
N ALA A 13 13.86 4.99 -9.49
CA ALA A 13 12.94 5.48 -8.46
C ALA A 13 13.72 5.95 -7.23
N ALA A 14 14.74 5.21 -6.79
CA ALA A 14 15.61 5.61 -5.69
C ALA A 14 16.37 6.93 -5.98
N ASP A 15 17.02 7.05 -7.14
CA ASP A 15 17.75 8.26 -7.56
C ASP A 15 16.82 9.49 -7.61
N LEU A 16 15.60 9.35 -8.13
CA LEU A 16 14.63 10.46 -8.15
C LEU A 16 14.20 10.90 -6.75
N ARG A 17 14.03 9.97 -5.81
CA ARG A 17 13.65 10.30 -4.42
C ARG A 17 14.77 11.03 -3.71
N GLU A 18 16.00 10.54 -3.81
CA GLU A 18 17.21 11.18 -3.24
C GLU A 18 17.37 12.60 -3.78
N ARG A 19 17.26 12.79 -5.10
CA ARG A 19 17.32 14.12 -5.72
C ARG A 19 16.18 15.03 -5.29
N ALA A 20 14.97 14.50 -5.14
CA ALA A 20 13.84 15.27 -4.63
C ALA A 20 14.03 15.68 -3.17
N GLU A 21 14.74 14.91 -2.35
CA GLU A 21 15.13 15.31 -0.99
C GLU A 21 16.15 16.44 -1.00
N LEU A 22 17.21 16.32 -1.82
CA LEU A 22 18.20 17.38 -2.00
C LEU A 22 17.57 18.71 -2.41
N VAL A 23 16.60 18.68 -3.33
CA VAL A 23 15.89 19.89 -3.76
C VAL A 23 14.99 20.46 -2.66
N ARG A 24 14.39 19.62 -1.82
CA ARG A 24 13.56 20.10 -0.70
C ARG A 24 14.39 20.73 0.41
N GLU A 25 15.59 20.20 0.66
CA GLU A 25 16.50 20.73 1.66
C GLU A 25 17.21 22.01 1.20
N HIS A 26 17.68 22.03 -0.05
CA HIS A 26 18.58 23.08 -0.53
C HIS A 26 17.99 23.98 -1.64
N GLY A 27 16.78 23.67 -2.12
CA GLY A 27 16.17 24.34 -3.27
C GLY A 27 16.80 23.95 -4.61
N TRP A 28 16.29 24.51 -5.70
CA TRP A 28 16.68 24.14 -7.08
C TRP A 28 18.00 24.75 -7.57
N SER A 29 18.44 25.86 -6.97
CA SER A 29 19.51 26.71 -7.52
C SER A 29 20.84 25.98 -7.72
N GLY A 30 21.13 24.97 -6.90
CA GLY A 30 22.33 24.13 -7.01
C GLY A 30 22.26 23.02 -8.06
N TYR A 31 21.08 22.68 -8.59
CA TYR A 31 20.88 21.43 -9.34
C TYR A 31 20.38 21.61 -10.77
N VAL A 32 19.60 22.66 -11.03
CA VAL A 32 18.88 22.84 -12.32
C VAL A 32 19.80 22.94 -13.55
N ASN A 33 21.05 23.40 -13.37
CA ASN A 33 22.04 23.53 -14.45
C ASN A 33 23.07 22.39 -14.46
N ILE A 34 22.98 21.44 -13.52
CA ILE A 34 23.91 20.32 -13.38
C ILE A 34 23.24 19.02 -13.85
N TRP A 35 21.97 18.83 -13.51
CA TRP A 35 21.20 17.68 -13.94
C TRP A 35 20.70 17.83 -15.37
N SER A 36 20.55 16.71 -16.05
CA SER A 36 19.93 16.67 -17.38
C SER A 36 18.48 17.13 -17.32
N SER A 37 17.96 17.63 -18.45
CA SER A 37 16.57 18.08 -18.55
C SER A 37 15.57 16.98 -18.17
N GLY A 38 15.87 15.71 -18.46
CA GLY A 38 15.03 14.57 -18.07
C GLY A 38 15.02 14.34 -16.56
N GLU A 39 16.18 14.41 -15.91
CA GLU A 39 16.29 14.29 -14.45
C GLU A 39 15.58 15.44 -13.74
N VAL A 40 15.74 16.68 -14.23
CA VAL A 40 15.02 17.84 -13.70
C VAL A 40 13.51 17.63 -13.81
N LEU A 41 12.99 17.20 -14.97
CA LEU A 41 11.56 16.93 -15.14
C LEU A 41 11.05 15.80 -14.23
N GLY A 42 11.83 14.73 -14.08
CA GLY A 42 11.48 13.62 -13.19
C GLY A 42 11.41 14.07 -11.73
N VAL A 43 12.36 14.85 -11.26
CA VAL A 43 12.37 15.37 -9.89
C VAL A 43 11.22 16.36 -9.67
N ARG A 44 10.95 17.26 -10.62
CA ARG A 44 9.78 18.16 -10.56
C ARG A 44 8.46 17.38 -10.45
N ALA A 45 8.32 16.29 -11.20
CA ALA A 45 7.17 15.40 -11.08
C ALA A 45 7.09 14.78 -9.67
N VAL A 46 8.21 14.28 -9.13
CA VAL A 46 8.27 13.70 -7.77
C VAL A 46 7.96 14.72 -6.66
N LEU A 47 8.31 15.99 -6.87
CA LEU A 47 7.97 17.10 -5.99
C LEU A 47 6.49 17.52 -6.08
N GLY A 48 5.73 17.02 -7.05
CA GLY A 48 4.34 17.38 -7.27
C GLY A 48 4.16 18.77 -7.88
N GLU A 49 5.16 19.27 -8.63
CA GLU A 49 5.03 20.56 -9.30
C GLU A 49 3.90 20.53 -10.35
N PRO A 50 3.04 21.57 -10.43
CA PRO A 50 1.93 21.60 -11.38
C PRO A 50 2.39 21.36 -12.83
N GLY A 51 1.77 20.39 -13.52
CA GLY A 51 2.07 20.03 -14.91
C GLY A 51 3.40 19.28 -15.13
N ALA A 52 4.22 19.11 -14.10
CA ALA A 52 5.51 18.44 -14.24
C ALA A 52 5.37 16.94 -14.55
N LEU A 53 4.35 16.27 -13.99
CA LEU A 53 4.08 14.85 -14.26
C LEU A 53 3.80 14.61 -15.75
N ASP A 54 2.99 15.45 -16.38
CA ASP A 54 2.66 15.32 -17.80
C ASP A 54 3.90 15.50 -18.68
N ALA A 55 4.74 16.49 -18.36
CA ALA A 55 5.99 16.74 -19.06
C ALA A 55 7.03 15.62 -18.85
N ALA A 56 7.05 15.00 -17.67
CA ALA A 56 7.96 13.91 -17.36
C ALA A 56 7.58 12.60 -18.08
N CYS A 57 6.29 12.31 -18.24
CA CYS A 57 5.83 11.03 -18.81
C CYS A 57 6.43 10.72 -20.18
N SER A 58 6.40 11.68 -21.12
CA SER A 58 6.92 11.47 -22.48
C SER A 58 8.44 11.31 -22.54
N ILE A 59 9.16 11.95 -21.60
CA ILE A 59 10.63 11.89 -21.51
C ILE A 59 11.09 10.59 -20.85
N TRP A 60 10.33 10.10 -19.87
CA TRP A 60 10.72 8.95 -19.04
C TRP A 60 10.22 7.61 -19.59
N ALA A 61 9.11 7.56 -20.32
CA ALA A 61 8.55 6.31 -20.81
C ALA A 61 9.55 5.45 -21.62
N PRO A 62 10.32 5.98 -22.59
CA PRO A 62 11.32 5.18 -23.32
C PRO A 62 12.43 4.65 -22.41
N THR A 63 12.79 5.40 -21.38
CA THR A 63 13.83 5.04 -20.41
C THR A 63 13.36 3.95 -19.44
N LEU A 64 12.08 3.95 -19.08
CA LEU A 64 11.48 3.00 -18.15
C LEU A 64 11.07 1.68 -18.80
N TRP A 65 10.60 1.73 -20.05
CA TRP A 65 9.96 0.59 -20.71
C TRP A 65 10.68 0.13 -21.99
N GLY A 66 11.58 0.95 -22.53
CA GLY A 66 12.12 0.79 -23.88
C GLY A 66 11.17 1.37 -24.94
N ALA A 67 11.69 1.67 -26.12
CA ALA A 67 10.97 2.42 -27.17
C ALA A 67 9.62 1.81 -27.54
N GLY A 68 9.56 0.49 -27.80
CA GLY A 68 8.33 -0.16 -28.25
C GLY A 68 7.21 -0.19 -27.19
N ALA A 69 7.55 -0.37 -25.92
CA ALA A 69 6.58 -0.35 -24.83
C ALA A 69 6.18 1.09 -24.45
N ALA A 70 7.10 2.05 -24.59
CA ALA A 70 6.80 3.47 -24.42
C ALA A 70 5.77 3.97 -25.46
N ASP A 71 5.87 3.53 -26.72
CA ASP A 71 4.87 3.87 -27.74
C ASP A 71 3.48 3.28 -27.40
N ALA A 72 3.45 2.10 -26.78
CA ALA A 72 2.19 1.50 -26.32
C ALA A 72 1.59 2.28 -25.15
N ASP A 73 2.41 2.68 -24.19
CA ASP A 73 2.01 3.50 -23.03
C ASP A 73 1.56 4.90 -23.48
N ALA A 74 2.22 5.51 -24.48
CA ALA A 74 1.80 6.79 -25.03
C ALA A 74 0.37 6.75 -25.61
N ARG A 75 -0.04 5.63 -26.22
CA ARG A 75 -1.41 5.44 -26.75
C ARG A 75 -2.48 5.36 -25.67
N THR A 76 -2.12 5.05 -24.42
CA THR A 76 -3.04 5.01 -23.27
C THR A 76 -2.94 6.27 -22.41
N GLY A 77 -2.25 7.32 -22.88
CA GLY A 77 -2.04 8.54 -22.10
C GLY A 77 -0.98 8.41 -21.01
N TYR A 78 -0.02 7.50 -21.19
CA TYR A 78 1.09 7.19 -20.28
C TYR A 78 0.64 6.57 -18.95
N GLN A 79 -0.40 5.73 -18.96
CA GLN A 79 -0.96 5.16 -17.74
C GLN A 79 0.10 4.44 -16.89
N SER A 80 0.93 3.58 -17.49
CA SER A 80 1.96 2.83 -16.76
C SER A 80 3.07 3.74 -16.23
N THR A 81 3.49 4.74 -17.00
CA THR A 81 4.48 5.72 -16.53
C THR A 81 3.93 6.59 -15.39
N ARG A 82 2.65 6.98 -15.44
CA ARG A 82 1.98 7.73 -14.37
C ARG A 82 1.86 6.91 -13.10
N GLU A 83 1.45 5.65 -13.20
CA GLU A 83 1.37 4.72 -12.07
C GLU A 83 2.77 4.54 -11.43
N TRP A 84 3.81 4.39 -12.24
CA TRP A 84 5.18 4.34 -11.74
C TRP A 84 5.57 5.61 -10.99
N PHE A 85 5.34 6.81 -11.55
CA PHE A 85 5.62 8.08 -10.87
C PHE A 85 4.81 8.25 -9.58
N ALA A 86 3.56 7.82 -9.53
CA ALA A 86 2.74 7.84 -8.32
C ALA A 86 3.39 7.01 -7.19
N THR A 87 3.95 5.84 -7.54
CA THR A 87 4.75 5.02 -6.62
C THR A 87 6.05 5.71 -6.19
N VAL A 88 6.69 6.50 -7.05
CA VAL A 88 7.89 7.27 -6.69
C VAL A 88 7.55 8.45 -5.75
N MET A 89 6.44 9.15 -6.02
CA MET A 89 5.97 10.34 -5.28
C MET A 89 5.50 10.08 -3.86
N SER A 90 5.09 8.85 -3.55
CA SER A 90 4.58 8.47 -2.24
C SER A 90 5.70 8.53 -1.19
N ARG A 91 5.81 9.66 -0.46
CA ARG A 91 6.94 10.02 0.42
C ARG A 91 7.06 9.24 1.73
N ASN A 92 6.31 8.15 1.91
CA ASN A 92 6.42 7.25 3.06
C ASN A 92 6.25 5.81 2.56
N ALA A 93 7.32 5.22 2.05
CA ALA A 93 7.36 3.82 1.62
C ALA A 93 8.53 3.09 2.31
N GLU A 94 8.71 3.30 3.61
CA GLU A 94 9.21 2.23 4.48
C GLU A 94 8.12 1.20 4.81
N GLU A 95 6.89 1.38 4.32
CA GLU A 95 6.00 0.27 3.99
C GLU A 95 5.99 0.09 2.47
N SER A 96 6.94 -0.70 1.96
CA SER A 96 6.87 -1.18 0.59
C SER A 96 5.62 -2.05 0.45
N ILE A 97 4.59 -1.56 -0.24
CA ILE A 97 3.66 -2.47 -0.91
C ILE A 97 4.41 -2.96 -2.14
N ASP A 98 5.08 -4.10 -1.97
CA ASP A 98 5.67 -4.85 -3.06
C ASP A 98 4.53 -5.44 -3.93
N LEU A 99 4.11 -4.70 -4.96
CA LEU A 99 3.10 -5.12 -5.93
C LEU A 99 3.60 -6.25 -6.86
N THR A 100 4.85 -6.71 -6.70
CA THR A 100 5.42 -7.85 -7.42
C THR A 100 5.49 -9.13 -6.59
N ARG A 101 5.36 -9.03 -5.26
CA ARG A 101 5.02 -10.17 -4.40
C ARG A 101 3.52 -10.42 -4.50
N PRO A 102 3.07 -11.67 -4.65
CA PRO A 102 1.69 -12.00 -4.35
C PRO A 102 1.49 -11.95 -2.83
N SER A 103 1.57 -10.77 -2.22
CA SER A 103 1.00 -10.59 -0.90
C SER A 103 -0.51 -10.61 -1.12
N GLY A 104 -1.17 -11.74 -0.83
CA GLY A 104 -2.64 -11.79 -0.82
C GLY A 104 -3.28 -10.98 0.31
N TRP A 105 -2.56 -9.96 0.81
CA TRP A 105 -3.04 -8.98 1.75
C TRP A 105 -3.73 -7.84 0.99
N PRO A 106 -4.98 -7.51 1.31
CA PRO A 106 -5.64 -6.33 0.75
C PRO A 106 -4.99 -5.04 1.30
N PRO A 107 -5.19 -3.88 0.63
CA PRO A 107 -4.87 -2.58 1.20
C PRO A 107 -5.52 -2.42 2.58
N ILE A 108 -4.75 -1.93 3.56
CA ILE A 108 -5.24 -1.64 4.91
C ILE A 108 -5.60 -0.17 4.95
N ASP A 109 -6.86 0.16 5.23
CA ASP A 109 -7.30 1.53 5.43
C ASP A 109 -6.79 2.05 6.79
N PRO A 110 -5.96 3.10 6.84
CA PRO A 110 -5.46 3.67 8.10
C PRO A 110 -6.57 4.20 9.03
N ALA A 111 -7.77 4.47 8.49
CA ALA A 111 -8.93 4.91 9.26
C ALA A 111 -9.71 3.74 9.87
N ASP A 112 -9.41 2.48 9.49
CA ASP A 112 -10.04 1.29 10.05
C ASP A 112 -9.56 1.07 11.50
N GLY A 113 -10.49 0.77 12.41
CA GLY A 113 -10.17 0.47 13.80
C GLY A 113 -9.28 -0.77 13.96
N TRP A 114 -9.23 -1.65 12.97
CA TRP A 114 -8.34 -2.81 12.92
C TRP A 114 -7.03 -2.55 12.18
N ALA A 115 -6.78 -1.35 11.66
CA ALA A 115 -5.58 -1.06 10.86
C ALA A 115 -4.29 -1.52 11.54
N LYS A 116 -4.08 -1.14 12.81
CA LYS A 116 -2.91 -1.57 13.59
C LYS A 116 -2.83 -3.08 13.75
N LEU A 117 -3.96 -3.75 14.04
CA LEU A 117 -4.00 -5.20 14.21
C LEU A 117 -3.60 -5.92 12.91
N LEU A 118 -4.11 -5.46 11.77
CA LEU A 118 -3.81 -6.00 10.45
C LEU A 118 -2.35 -5.77 10.05
N THR A 119 -1.80 -4.58 10.33
CA THR A 119 -0.38 -4.28 10.12
C THR A 119 0.51 -5.17 10.99
N ASP A 120 0.25 -5.23 12.30
CA ASP A 120 1.01 -6.07 13.23
C ASP A 120 0.96 -7.55 12.81
N LEU A 121 -0.20 -8.05 12.36
CA LEU A 121 -0.35 -9.42 11.87
C LEU A 121 0.46 -9.67 10.59
N ARG A 122 0.41 -8.76 9.62
CA ARG A 122 1.17 -8.88 8.37
C ARG A 122 2.66 -8.95 8.66
N ASP A 123 3.16 -8.04 9.49
CA ASP A 123 4.58 -7.94 9.81
C ASP A 123 5.08 -9.15 10.60
N ASP A 124 4.25 -9.67 11.52
CA ASP A 124 4.59 -10.87 12.29
C ASP A 124 4.61 -12.13 11.41
N LEU A 125 3.67 -12.25 10.48
CA LEU A 125 3.64 -13.38 9.55
C LEU A 125 4.82 -13.34 8.58
N GLU A 126 5.18 -12.17 8.03
CA GLU A 126 6.37 -12.05 7.19
C GLU A 126 7.65 -12.37 7.95
N ARG A 127 7.71 -12.06 9.25
CA ARG A 127 8.85 -12.42 10.11
C ARG A 127 8.91 -13.92 10.42
N ILE A 128 7.76 -14.58 10.59
CA ILE A 128 7.67 -16.03 10.80
C ILE A 128 8.08 -16.77 9.52
N ASP A 129 7.58 -16.32 8.37
CA ASP A 129 7.78 -16.97 7.08
C ASP A 129 7.76 -15.95 5.93
N PRO A 130 8.92 -15.47 5.46
CA PRO A 130 9.00 -14.49 4.37
C PRO A 130 8.44 -14.97 3.02
N HIS A 131 8.14 -16.27 2.89
CA HIS A 131 7.64 -16.90 1.67
C HIS A 131 6.21 -17.42 1.83
N LEU A 132 5.49 -17.08 2.91
CA LEU A 132 4.10 -17.49 3.09
C LEU A 132 3.20 -16.96 1.97
N VAL A 133 2.13 -17.69 1.67
CA VAL A 133 1.12 -17.27 0.68
C VAL A 133 -0.20 -17.02 1.37
N VAL A 134 -0.71 -15.81 1.21
CA VAL A 134 -1.96 -15.38 1.84
C VAL A 134 -3.03 -15.51 0.79
N ARG A 135 -4.11 -16.24 1.11
CA ARG A 135 -5.19 -16.54 0.17
C ARG A 135 -6.36 -15.61 0.36
N GLN A 136 -6.67 -15.28 1.61
CA GLN A 136 -7.85 -14.49 1.93
C GLN A 136 -7.69 -13.77 3.26
N VAL A 137 -8.07 -12.50 3.27
CA VAL A 137 -8.32 -11.70 4.48
C VAL A 137 -9.76 -11.20 4.36
N LYS A 138 -10.60 -11.51 5.34
CA LYS A 138 -12.02 -11.13 5.34
C LYS A 138 -12.53 -10.93 6.76
N GLN A 139 -13.75 -10.42 6.86
CA GLN A 139 -14.53 -10.45 8.08
C GLN A 139 -15.58 -11.58 8.00
N LYS A 140 -15.76 -12.32 9.08
CA LYS A 140 -16.86 -13.29 9.24
C LYS A 140 -17.39 -13.22 10.66
N GLY A 141 -18.66 -12.84 10.81
CA GLY A 141 -19.32 -12.81 12.12
C GLY A 141 -18.78 -11.74 13.08
N GLY A 142 -18.32 -10.58 12.58
CA GLY A 142 -17.72 -9.52 13.43
C GLY A 142 -16.29 -9.80 13.87
N GLN A 143 -15.65 -10.80 13.26
CA GLN A 143 -14.27 -11.19 13.54
C GLN A 143 -13.47 -11.23 12.24
N LEU A 144 -12.18 -10.88 12.33
CA LEU A 144 -11.19 -11.14 11.30
C LEU A 144 -11.13 -12.65 11.01
N SER A 145 -10.96 -12.99 9.73
CA SER A 145 -10.67 -14.34 9.26
C SER A 145 -9.57 -14.29 8.22
N VAL A 146 -8.46 -14.98 8.49
CA VAL A 146 -7.29 -15.02 7.61
C VAL A 146 -6.99 -16.45 7.19
N TRP A 147 -6.77 -16.64 5.89
CA TRP A 147 -6.32 -17.90 5.31
C TRP A 147 -4.95 -17.70 4.67
N ALA A 148 -3.96 -18.42 5.17
CA ALA A 148 -2.60 -18.39 4.69
C ALA A 148 -1.99 -19.80 4.68
N GLU A 149 -1.04 -20.00 3.78
CA GLU A 149 -0.26 -21.22 3.60
C GLU A 149 1.20 -20.92 3.93
N ALA A 150 1.77 -21.63 4.90
CA ALA A 150 3.20 -21.57 5.17
C ALA A 150 3.99 -22.19 4.00
N SER A 151 5.18 -21.68 3.75
CA SER A 151 6.09 -22.13 2.70
C SER A 151 6.66 -23.52 3.00
N VAL A 152 6.78 -23.87 4.28
CA VAL A 152 7.23 -25.19 4.76
C VAL A 152 6.39 -25.67 5.97
N PRO A 153 6.18 -26.99 6.14
CA PRO A 153 5.33 -27.53 7.21
C PRO A 153 5.75 -27.16 8.63
N GLU A 154 7.04 -26.97 8.89
CA GLU A 154 7.59 -26.65 10.21
C GLU A 154 7.15 -25.28 10.73
N LEU A 155 6.76 -24.37 9.82
CA LEU A 155 6.29 -23.02 10.16
C LEU A 155 4.76 -22.94 10.29
N ALA A 156 4.03 -23.98 9.87
CA ALA A 156 2.57 -23.96 9.83
C ALA A 156 1.95 -23.67 11.20
N ASP A 157 2.44 -24.32 12.27
CA ASP A 157 1.91 -24.13 13.62
C ASP A 157 2.12 -22.68 14.12
N ALA A 158 3.27 -22.07 13.82
CA ALA A 158 3.56 -20.69 14.19
C ALA A 158 2.66 -19.70 13.44
N VAL A 159 2.48 -19.90 12.13
CA VAL A 159 1.57 -19.11 11.28
C VAL A 159 0.12 -19.23 11.78
N HIS A 160 -0.37 -20.45 12.01
CA HIS A 160 -1.73 -20.70 12.49
C HIS A 160 -1.98 -20.11 13.88
N THR A 161 -1.00 -20.23 14.79
CA THR A 161 -1.10 -19.64 16.14
C THR A 161 -1.24 -18.13 16.04
N ARG A 162 -0.36 -17.46 15.27
CA ARG A 162 -0.37 -16.01 15.16
C ARG A 162 -1.64 -15.46 14.51
N ILE A 163 -2.17 -16.16 13.50
CA ILE A 163 -3.48 -15.85 12.90
C ILE A 163 -4.58 -15.97 13.95
N THR A 164 -4.63 -17.10 14.67
CA THR A 164 -5.66 -17.37 15.68
C THR A 164 -5.69 -16.28 16.77
N GLU A 165 -4.53 -15.82 17.22
CA GLU A 165 -4.40 -14.72 18.18
C GLU A 165 -4.97 -13.41 17.63
N ALA A 166 -4.70 -13.08 16.37
CA ALA A 166 -5.20 -11.87 15.72
C ALA A 166 -6.72 -11.92 15.53
N GLU A 167 -7.24 -13.07 15.12
CA GLU A 167 -8.66 -13.32 14.98
C GLU A 167 -9.37 -13.12 16.33
N GLN A 168 -8.86 -13.71 17.42
CA GLN A 168 -9.39 -13.47 18.76
C GLN A 168 -9.27 -12.01 19.21
N GLN A 169 -8.18 -11.32 18.84
CA GLN A 169 -8.00 -9.91 19.14
C GLN A 169 -9.00 -9.02 18.40
N SER A 170 -9.35 -9.34 17.16
CA SER A 170 -10.32 -8.58 16.37
C SER A 170 -11.72 -8.63 16.99
N ALA A 171 -12.14 -9.78 17.52
CA ALA A 171 -13.43 -9.98 18.19
C ALA A 171 -13.61 -9.10 19.46
N ARG A 172 -12.50 -8.59 20.01
CA ARG A 172 -12.46 -7.72 21.19
C ARG A 172 -12.00 -6.29 20.88
N THR A 173 -11.89 -5.93 19.60
CA THR A 173 -11.41 -4.62 19.14
C THR A 173 -12.47 -3.97 18.27
N CYS A 174 -12.84 -2.73 18.55
CA CYS A 174 -13.84 -2.00 17.78
C CYS A 174 -13.33 -1.73 16.35
N GLU A 175 -14.10 -2.17 15.35
CA GLU A 175 -13.79 -1.99 13.92
C GLU A 175 -13.75 -0.53 13.47
N LEU A 176 -14.34 0.41 14.23
CA LEU A 176 -14.42 1.82 13.84
C LEU A 176 -13.39 2.72 14.54
N CYS A 177 -12.79 2.29 15.66
CA CYS A 177 -11.82 3.14 16.37
C CYS A 177 -10.68 2.40 17.09
N GLY A 178 -10.64 1.07 17.02
CA GLY A 178 -9.57 0.27 17.62
C GLY A 178 -9.60 0.17 19.16
N GLN A 179 -10.57 0.81 19.81
CA GLN A 179 -10.77 0.68 21.26
C GLN A 179 -11.38 -0.68 21.62
N PRO A 180 -11.31 -1.14 22.88
CA PRO A 180 -11.95 -2.37 23.31
C PRO A 180 -13.43 -2.42 22.88
N GLY A 181 -13.78 -3.50 22.20
CA GLY A 181 -15.09 -3.74 21.62
C GLY A 181 -15.54 -5.16 21.90
N THR A 182 -16.76 -5.47 21.48
CA THR A 182 -17.29 -6.83 21.54
C THR A 182 -18.20 -7.03 20.33
N ILE A 183 -18.25 -8.26 19.81
CA ILE A 183 -19.12 -8.61 18.70
C ILE A 183 -20.59 -8.33 19.07
N ARG A 184 -21.27 -7.61 18.18
CA ARG A 184 -22.69 -7.28 18.26
C ARG A 184 -23.31 -7.52 16.90
N GLN A 185 -24.58 -7.91 16.89
CA GLN A 185 -25.39 -7.86 15.69
C GLN A 185 -25.96 -6.45 15.55
N ARG A 186 -25.66 -5.81 14.44
CA ARG A 186 -26.26 -4.54 14.03
C ARG A 186 -27.71 -4.77 13.59
N PRO A 187 -28.54 -3.72 13.57
CA PRO A 187 -29.95 -3.88 13.20
C PRO A 187 -30.19 -4.38 11.77
N ASP A 188 -29.28 -4.08 10.85
CA ASP A 188 -29.24 -4.60 9.47
C ASP A 188 -28.87 -6.11 9.39
N GLY A 189 -28.68 -6.76 10.53
CA GLY A 189 -28.34 -8.18 10.65
C GLY A 189 -26.85 -8.47 10.55
N TRP A 190 -26.00 -7.47 10.26
CA TRP A 190 -24.55 -7.66 10.15
C TRP A 190 -23.88 -7.75 11.52
N TYR A 191 -22.90 -8.62 11.65
CA TYR A 191 -22.12 -8.74 12.88
C TYR A 191 -20.89 -7.87 12.81
N GLN A 192 -20.67 -7.06 13.84
CA GLN A 192 -19.53 -6.16 13.93
C GLN A 192 -18.99 -6.10 15.36
N SER A 193 -17.68 -6.06 15.53
CA SER A 193 -17.07 -5.78 16.83
C SER A 193 -17.08 -4.28 17.09
N LEU A 194 -17.88 -3.84 18.08
CA LEU A 194 -18.09 -2.41 18.37
C LEU A 194 -17.86 -2.10 19.85
N CYS A 195 -17.38 -0.88 20.13
CA CYS A 195 -17.40 -0.31 21.47
C CYS A 195 -18.81 0.24 21.79
N ALA A 196 -19.09 0.55 23.06
CA ALA A 196 -20.42 1.04 23.48
C ALA A 196 -20.89 2.26 22.67
N ARG A 197 -20.02 3.27 22.50
CA ARG A 197 -20.32 4.49 21.75
C ARG A 197 -20.76 4.21 20.31
N HIS A 198 -20.04 3.33 19.61
CA HIS A 198 -20.35 3.01 18.22
C HIS A 198 -21.52 2.04 18.08
N ALA A 199 -21.74 1.18 19.07
CA ALA A 199 -22.93 0.34 19.12
C ALA A 199 -24.20 1.20 19.27
N GLU A 200 -24.18 2.20 20.15
CA GLU A 200 -25.30 3.15 20.32
C GLU A 200 -25.60 3.92 19.03
N ALA A 201 -24.58 4.52 18.41
CA ALA A 201 -24.75 5.24 17.14
C ALA A 201 -25.31 4.36 16.00
N ALA A 202 -24.91 3.07 15.97
CA ALA A 202 -25.42 2.11 15.01
C ALA A 202 -26.90 1.74 15.25
N SER A 203 -27.39 1.85 16.49
CA SER A 203 -28.80 1.65 16.84
C SER A 203 -29.67 2.88 16.60
N GLU A 204 -29.13 4.10 16.75
CA GLU A 204 -29.89 5.36 16.59
C GLU A 204 -30.19 5.71 15.12
N THR A 205 -29.37 5.24 14.18
CA THR A 205 -29.51 5.54 12.74
C THR A 205 -30.84 5.03 12.14
N GLU A 206 -31.54 4.12 12.81
CA GLU A 206 -32.87 3.63 12.39
C GLU A 206 -34.05 4.42 12.99
N GLY A 207 -33.85 5.23 14.02
CA GLY A 207 -34.95 5.99 14.66
C GLY A 207 -35.41 7.22 13.88
N GLN A 208 -34.79 7.51 12.74
CA GLN A 208 -35.00 8.72 11.93
C GLN A 208 -35.43 8.44 10.48
N SER A 209 -35.82 7.20 10.15
CA SER A 209 -36.43 6.85 8.85
C SER A 209 -37.92 6.61 8.94
#